data_AF-A0AAN6Q7U4-F1
#
_entry.id   AF-A0AAN6Q7U4-F1
#
_cell.length_a   1.000
_cell.length_b   1.000
_cell.length_c   1.000
_cell.angle_alpha   90.00
_cell.angle_beta   90.00
_cell.angle_gamma   90.00
#
_symmetry.space_group_name_H-M   'P 1'
#
loop_
_entity.id
_entity.type
_entity.pdbx_description
1 polymer ?
#
loop_
_entity_poly.entity_id
_entity_poly.type
_entity_poly.pdbx_seq_one_letter_code
_entity_poly.pdbx_strand_id
1 'polypeptide(L)'
;MGTPQNQLLDLVFPGFSVFSSAINRYLHIDLNIYIPVVLLISGVVLVWNRLLDCFWDLTMSHLMSVVDLRSDDELWNFVMSWVASQSFSKGSRRFVANTNVNSRSWYLWRSFEDDDEGDDSEETGSIGLKKHKALAYTPTFGSHWFFYKGRVLIFRRTQN
;
A
#
# COMPACT_ATOMS: atom_id res chain seq x y z
N MET A 1 4.96 56.46 4.54
CA MET A 1 5.15 55.58 5.71
C MET A 1 4.55 54.23 5.35
N GLY A 2 5.36 53.17 5.32
CA GLY A 2 4.87 51.83 4.98
C GLY A 2 3.91 51.32 6.05
N THR A 3 2.83 50.66 5.62
CA THR A 3 1.92 49.97 6.54
C THR A 3 2.67 48.87 7.29
N PRO A 4 2.36 48.60 8.57
CA PRO A 4 3.07 47.60 9.38
C PRO A 4 3.08 46.20 8.74
N GLN A 5 2.07 45.89 7.93
CA GLN A 5 1.98 44.68 7.12
C GLN A 5 3.14 44.53 6.11
N ASN A 6 3.63 45.64 5.53
CA ASN A 6 4.72 45.59 4.55
C ASN A 6 6.06 45.33 5.24
N GLN A 7 6.21 45.77 6.49
CA GLN A 7 7.42 45.53 7.30
C GLN A 7 7.54 44.07 7.71
N LEU A 8 6.41 43.43 8.05
CA LEU A 8 6.36 41.99 8.32
C LEU A 8 6.70 41.16 7.07
N LEU A 9 6.24 41.58 5.90
CA LEU A 9 6.56 40.89 4.64
C LEU A 9 8.01 41.11 4.19
N ASP A 10 8.59 42.29 4.44
CA ASP A 10 10.02 42.56 4.20
C ASP A 10 10.95 41.74 5.11
N LEU A 11 10.47 41.34 6.30
CA LEU A 11 11.21 40.45 7.20
C LEU A 11 11.29 39.01 6.66
N VAL A 12 10.22 38.53 6.02
CA VAL A 12 10.15 37.19 5.42
C VAL A 12 10.82 37.16 4.04
N PHE A 13 10.64 38.24 3.27
CA PHE A 13 11.21 38.41 1.93
C PHE A 13 11.84 39.81 1.81
N PRO A 14 13.15 39.94 2.02
CA PRO A 14 13.81 41.25 1.98
C PRO A 14 13.68 41.91 0.60
N GLY A 15 13.17 43.15 0.57
CA GLY A 15 12.95 43.94 -0.65
C GLY A 15 11.54 43.82 -1.25
N PHE A 16 10.61 43.14 -0.56
CA PHE A 16 9.23 42.93 -1.00
C PHE A 16 8.47 44.24 -1.22
N SER A 17 8.71 45.23 -0.37
CA SER A 17 8.06 46.56 -0.43
C SER A 17 8.33 47.30 -1.74
N VAL A 18 9.57 47.23 -2.25
CA VAL A 18 10.00 47.90 -3.48
C VAL A 18 9.40 47.20 -4.70
N PHE A 19 9.41 45.87 -4.70
CA PHE A 19 8.86 45.06 -5.77
C PHE A 19 7.33 45.17 -5.87
N SER A 20 6.62 45.10 -4.72
CA SER A 20 5.16 45.23 -4.68
C SER A 20 4.70 46.61 -5.15
N SER A 21 5.46 47.67 -4.85
CA SER A 21 5.14 49.05 -5.28
C SER A 21 5.35 49.25 -6.78
N ALA A 22 6.37 48.63 -7.36
CA ALA A 22 6.59 48.62 -8.81
C ALA A 22 5.47 47.88 -9.55
N ILE A 23 5.06 46.70 -9.06
CA ILE A 23 4.00 45.91 -9.69
C ILE A 23 2.64 46.60 -9.60
N ASN A 24 2.29 47.14 -8.44
CA ASN A 24 1.01 47.85 -8.29
C ASN A 24 0.91 49.02 -9.31
N ARG A 25 2.01 49.72 -9.56
CA ARG A 25 2.04 50.84 -10.51
C ARG A 25 1.83 50.43 -11.97
N TYR A 26 2.18 49.20 -12.36
CA TYR A 26 2.06 48.72 -13.74
C TYR A 26 0.83 47.83 -13.97
N LEU A 27 0.42 47.05 -12.96
CA LEU A 27 -0.66 46.04 -13.06
C LEU A 27 -1.91 46.43 -12.29
N HIS A 28 -1.90 47.47 -11.45
CA HIS A 28 -3.00 47.86 -10.56
C HIS A 28 -3.53 46.71 -9.68
N ILE A 29 -2.66 45.74 -9.33
CA ILE A 29 -2.98 44.62 -8.44
C ILE A 29 -2.29 44.84 -7.10
N ASP A 30 -3.06 44.79 -6.01
CA ASP A 30 -2.57 44.95 -4.64
C ASP A 30 -1.97 43.64 -4.08
N LEU A 31 -0.72 43.33 -4.46
CA LEU A 31 0.05 42.16 -4.00
C LEU A 31 0.13 42.02 -2.47
N ASN A 32 -0.02 43.13 -1.74
CA ASN A 32 0.04 43.18 -0.29
C ASN A 32 -1.03 42.32 0.40
N ILE A 33 -2.18 42.12 -0.24
CA ILE A 33 -3.27 41.29 0.32
C ILE A 33 -3.15 39.84 -0.16
N TYR A 34 -2.83 39.64 -1.43
CA TYR A 34 -2.78 38.30 -2.03
C TYR A 34 -1.65 37.44 -1.45
N ILE A 35 -0.47 38.01 -1.21
CA ILE A 35 0.69 37.22 -0.75
C ILE A 35 0.51 36.66 0.67
N PRO A 36 0.08 37.45 1.67
CA PRO A 36 -0.27 36.92 2.99
C PRO A 36 -1.35 35.84 2.94
N VAL A 37 -2.37 35.99 2.08
CA VAL A 37 -3.44 35.00 1.93
C VAL A 37 -2.90 33.68 1.37
N VAL A 38 -2.06 33.74 0.34
CA VAL A 38 -1.42 32.55 -0.23
C VAL A 38 -0.49 31.87 0.79
N LEU A 39 0.26 32.65 1.58
CA LEU A 39 1.10 32.12 2.66
C LEU A 39 0.28 31.47 3.77
N LEU A 40 -0.87 32.04 4.12
CA LEU A 40 -1.79 31.42 5.09
C LEU A 40 -2.36 30.11 4.55
N ILE A 41 -2.82 30.09 3.30
CA ILE A 41 -3.34 28.87 2.68
C ILE A 41 -2.26 27.79 2.61
N SER A 42 -1.04 28.13 2.22
CA SER A 42 0.06 27.15 2.16
C SER A 42 0.41 26.63 3.56
N GLY A 43 0.46 27.50 4.57
CA GLY A 43 0.63 27.11 5.97
C GLY A 43 -0.46 26.15 6.44
N VAL A 44 -1.72 26.46 6.17
CA VAL A 44 -2.87 25.61 6.51
C VAL A 44 -2.77 24.25 5.82
N VAL A 45 -2.45 24.21 4.52
CA VAL A 45 -2.29 22.94 3.77
C VAL A 45 -1.18 22.09 4.37
N LEU A 46 -0.03 22.70 4.72
CA LEU A 46 1.08 21.98 5.35
C LEU A 46 0.68 21.39 6.70
N VAL A 47 0.06 22.20 7.57
CA VAL A 47 -0.42 21.74 8.88
C VAL A 47 -1.46 20.64 8.71
N TRP A 48 -2.41 20.82 7.78
CA TRP A 48 -3.45 19.85 7.51
C TRP A 48 -2.90 18.50 7.06
N ASN A 49 -1.94 18.49 6.13
CA ASN A 49 -1.31 17.25 5.70
C ASN A 49 -0.62 16.53 6.87
N ARG A 50 0.07 17.27 7.76
CA ARG A 50 0.69 16.67 8.96
C ARG A 50 -0.33 16.12 9.95
N LEU A 51 -1.46 16.79 10.10
CA LEU A 51 -2.56 16.29 10.94
C LEU A 51 -3.15 15.00 10.35
N LEU A 52 -3.33 14.93 9.03
CA LEU A 52 -3.81 13.73 8.36
C LEU A 52 -2.83 12.56 8.52
N ASP A 53 -1.53 12.80 8.36
CA ASP A 53 -0.51 11.77 8.57
C ASP A 53 -0.54 11.24 10.01
N CYS A 54 -0.56 12.15 10.99
CA CYS A 54 -0.64 11.79 12.41
C CYS A 54 -1.93 11.03 12.76
N PHE A 55 -3.06 11.49 12.21
CA PHE A 55 -4.34 10.82 12.38
C PHE A 55 -4.33 9.41 11.78
N TRP A 56 -3.71 9.25 10.61
CA TRP A 56 -3.56 7.96 9.95
C TRP A 56 -2.69 7.00 10.77
N ASP A 57 -1.56 7.49 11.28
CA ASP A 57 -0.66 6.70 12.14
C ASP A 57 -1.34 6.27 13.45
N LEU A 58 -2.09 7.18 14.09
CA LEU A 58 -2.86 6.87 15.29
C LEU A 58 -3.93 5.81 14.99
N THR A 59 -4.61 5.95 13.85
CA THR A 59 -5.63 4.99 13.40
C THR A 59 -5.01 3.62 13.18
N MET A 60 -3.89 3.54 12.47
CA MET A 60 -3.18 2.27 12.26
C MET A 60 -2.65 1.66 13.56
N SER A 61 -2.21 2.47 14.53
CA SER A 61 -1.64 1.99 15.78
C SER A 61 -2.69 1.52 16.80
N HIS A 62 -3.80 2.25 16.95
CA HIS A 62 -4.77 2.01 18.02
C HIS A 62 -6.07 1.36 17.53
N LEU A 63 -6.49 1.61 16.29
CA LEU A 63 -7.76 1.11 15.75
C LEU A 63 -7.58 -0.12 14.85
N MET A 64 -6.35 -0.49 14.50
CA MET A 64 -6.07 -1.64 13.63
C MET A 64 -5.20 -2.67 14.32
N SER A 65 -5.65 -3.93 14.31
CA SER A 65 -4.80 -5.07 14.63
C SER A 65 -4.04 -5.51 13.39
N VAL A 66 -2.71 -5.58 13.46
CA VAL A 66 -1.85 -6.12 12.40
C VAL A 66 -1.37 -7.51 12.82
N VAL A 67 -1.52 -8.48 11.93
CA VAL A 67 -1.02 -9.85 12.13
C VAL A 67 0.02 -10.12 11.05
N ASP A 68 1.27 -10.24 11.48
CA ASP A 68 2.38 -10.61 10.59
C ASP A 68 2.53 -12.13 10.59
N LEU A 69 2.43 -12.72 9.40
CA LEU A 69 2.53 -14.17 9.19
C LEU A 69 3.92 -14.49 8.65
N ARG A 70 4.62 -15.41 9.33
CA ARG A 70 5.93 -15.88 8.89
C ARG A 70 5.77 -16.87 7.75
N SER A 71 6.59 -16.75 6.70
CA SER A 71 6.52 -17.64 5.53
C SER A 71 6.95 -19.09 5.79
N ASP A 72 7.60 -19.36 6.93
CA ASP A 72 8.04 -20.69 7.33
C ASP A 72 6.92 -21.53 7.95
N ASP A 73 5.82 -20.88 8.38
CA ASP A 73 4.69 -21.48 9.10
C ASP A 73 3.61 -22.02 8.14
N GLU A 74 2.90 -23.07 8.54
CA GLU A 74 1.81 -23.67 7.78
C GLU A 74 0.61 -22.71 7.63
N LEU A 75 0.42 -21.83 8.62
CA LEU A 75 -0.62 -20.81 8.59
C LEU A 75 -0.50 -19.91 7.34
N TRP A 76 0.73 -19.67 6.87
CA TRP A 76 0.97 -18.94 5.63
C TRP A 76 0.31 -19.61 4.43
N ASN A 77 0.38 -20.94 4.33
CA ASN A 77 -0.16 -21.70 3.21
C ASN A 77 -1.70 -21.68 3.20
N PHE A 78 -2.31 -21.82 4.38
CA PHE A 78 -3.77 -21.69 4.53
C PHE A 78 -4.26 -20.29 4.16
N VAL A 79 -3.59 -19.24 4.66
CA VAL A 79 -3.98 -17.85 4.35
C VAL A 79 -3.76 -17.56 2.87
N MET A 80 -2.66 -18.01 2.28
CA MET A 80 -2.36 -17.73 0.87
C MET A 80 -3.32 -18.45 -0.09
N SER A 81 -3.70 -19.69 0.22
CA SER A 81 -4.72 -20.42 -0.54
C SER A 81 -6.10 -19.76 -0.42
N TRP A 82 -6.48 -19.29 0.78
CA TRP A 82 -7.69 -18.52 0.97
C TRP A 82 -7.66 -17.19 0.21
N VAL A 83 -6.55 -16.43 0.25
CA VAL A 83 -6.36 -15.18 -0.49
C VAL A 83 -6.49 -15.41 -2.00
N ALA A 84 -5.93 -16.48 -2.54
CA ALA A 84 -6.05 -16.83 -3.96
C ALA A 84 -7.51 -17.05 -4.39
N SER A 85 -8.38 -17.50 -3.48
CA SER A 85 -9.81 -17.68 -3.76
C SER A 85 -10.62 -16.38 -3.75
N GLN A 86 -10.09 -15.30 -3.16
CA GLN A 86 -10.81 -14.04 -3.00
C GLN A 86 -11.00 -13.28 -4.32
N SER A 87 -12.13 -12.56 -4.42
CA SER A 87 -12.47 -11.77 -5.62
C SER A 87 -11.44 -10.68 -5.91
N PHE A 88 -10.87 -10.06 -4.87
CA PHE A 88 -9.83 -9.04 -5.04
C PHE A 88 -8.54 -9.61 -5.66
N SER A 89 -8.20 -10.87 -5.37
CA SER A 89 -7.04 -11.52 -5.97
C SER A 89 -7.26 -11.79 -7.46
N LYS A 90 -8.45 -12.31 -7.81
CA LYS A 90 -8.83 -12.61 -9.20
C LYS A 90 -8.98 -11.36 -10.07
N GLY A 91 -9.42 -10.24 -9.48
CA GLY A 91 -9.57 -8.95 -10.17
C GLY A 91 -8.30 -8.08 -10.17
N SER A 92 -7.21 -8.52 -9.54
CA SER A 92 -5.99 -7.71 -9.46
C SER A 92 -5.27 -7.67 -10.81
N ARG A 93 -4.90 -6.46 -11.24
CA ARG A 93 -4.14 -6.24 -12.49
C ARG A 93 -2.72 -6.81 -12.43
N ARG A 94 -2.20 -7.08 -11.23
CA ARG A 94 -0.84 -7.60 -11.03
C ARG A 94 -0.89 -8.81 -10.12
N PHE A 95 -0.76 -9.98 -10.72
CA PHE A 95 -0.83 -11.28 -10.06
C PHE A 95 0.43 -12.11 -10.32
N VAL A 96 0.71 -13.03 -9.41
CA VAL A 96 1.76 -14.04 -9.51
C VAL A 96 1.08 -15.39 -9.63
N ALA A 97 1.36 -16.09 -10.73
CA ALA A 97 0.89 -17.45 -10.95
C ALA A 97 1.88 -18.42 -10.28
N ASN A 98 1.38 -19.21 -9.32
CA ASN A 98 2.14 -20.25 -8.66
C ASN A 98 1.57 -21.63 -9.02
N THR A 99 2.46 -22.58 -9.34
CA THR A 99 2.10 -23.98 -9.55
C THR A 99 1.90 -24.73 -8.23
N ASN A 100 2.40 -24.18 -7.12
CA ASN A 100 2.15 -24.64 -5.76
C ASN A 100 2.17 -23.42 -4.83
N VAL A 101 1.13 -23.24 -4.01
CA VAL A 101 1.02 -22.12 -3.05
C VAL A 101 1.77 -22.39 -1.75
N ASN A 102 2.28 -23.61 -1.56
CA ASN A 102 3.04 -23.96 -0.36
C ASN A 102 4.37 -23.22 -0.25
N SER A 103 4.70 -22.86 0.98
CA SER A 103 6.03 -22.49 1.44
C SER A 103 7.04 -23.58 1.07
N ARG A 104 8.31 -23.19 0.86
CA ARG A 104 9.41 -24.15 0.61
C ARG A 104 9.57 -25.15 1.75
N SER A 105 9.07 -24.84 2.96
CA SER A 105 9.06 -25.72 4.14
C SER A 105 8.07 -26.88 4.05
N TRP A 106 7.01 -26.82 3.24
CA TRP A 106 6.10 -27.96 3.07
C TRP A 106 6.76 -29.19 2.43
N TYR A 107 7.77 -28.98 1.58
CA TYR A 107 8.55 -30.09 1.04
C TYR A 107 9.31 -30.84 2.15
N LEU A 108 9.56 -30.21 3.31
CA LEU A 108 10.22 -30.89 4.43
C LEU A 108 9.27 -31.83 5.17
N TRP A 109 7.97 -31.51 5.28
CA TRP A 109 6.98 -32.37 5.94
C TRP A 109 6.45 -33.49 5.03
N ARG A 110 6.34 -33.26 3.72
CA ARG A 110 5.95 -34.32 2.77
C ARG A 110 6.97 -35.45 2.70
N SER A 111 8.25 -35.17 2.93
CA SER A 111 9.29 -36.20 3.03
C SER A 111 9.20 -37.09 4.29
N PHE A 112 8.32 -36.77 5.24
CA PHE A 112 8.05 -37.60 6.42
C PHE A 112 6.70 -38.32 6.38
N GLU A 113 5.83 -38.03 5.38
CA GLU A 113 4.51 -38.67 5.21
C GLU A 113 4.37 -39.49 3.91
N ASP A 114 5.28 -39.39 2.94
CA ASP A 114 5.29 -40.24 1.73
C ASP A 114 6.17 -41.50 1.94
N ASP A 115 5.93 -42.28 3.00
CA ASP A 115 6.54 -43.61 3.19
C ASP A 115 5.48 -44.73 3.32
N ASP A 116 4.23 -44.48 2.90
CA ASP A 116 3.14 -45.47 3.09
C ASP A 116 2.02 -45.41 2.02
N GLU A 117 2.33 -45.23 0.74
CA GLU A 117 1.43 -45.67 -0.34
C GLU A 117 2.20 -46.43 -1.42
N GLY A 118 1.95 -47.75 -1.43
CA GLY A 118 2.67 -48.78 -2.15
C GLY A 118 2.74 -48.59 -3.67
N ASP A 119 3.97 -48.70 -4.15
CA ASP A 119 4.31 -48.98 -5.54
C ASP A 119 4.54 -50.49 -5.67
N ASP A 120 3.63 -51.18 -6.34
CA ASP A 120 3.88 -52.43 -7.05
C ASP A 120 2.60 -52.84 -7.79
N SER A 121 2.41 -52.30 -9.00
CA SER A 121 1.57 -52.92 -10.03
C SER A 121 1.96 -52.40 -11.41
N GLU A 122 2.67 -53.26 -12.12
CA GLU A 122 3.15 -53.11 -13.49
C GLU A 122 2.05 -52.81 -14.50
N GLU A 123 2.48 -52.12 -15.57
CA GLU A 123 1.97 -52.15 -16.94
C GLU A 123 0.48 -52.44 -17.18
N THR A 124 -0.29 -51.41 -17.56
CA THR A 124 -1.13 -51.45 -18.77
C THR A 124 -1.45 -50.02 -19.22
N GLY A 125 -1.25 -49.76 -20.51
CA GLY A 125 -1.36 -48.45 -21.14
C GLY A 125 -2.66 -47.69 -20.84
N SER A 126 -2.51 -46.55 -20.17
CA SER A 126 -3.38 -45.41 -20.39
C SER A 126 -2.47 -44.21 -20.61
N ILE A 127 -2.69 -43.48 -21.69
CA ILE A 127 -2.04 -42.20 -21.97
C ILE A 127 -2.30 -41.34 -20.74
N GLY A 128 -1.29 -41.23 -19.88
CA GLY A 128 -1.40 -40.51 -18.62
C GLY A 128 -1.83 -39.10 -18.93
N LEU A 129 -3.10 -38.79 -18.65
CA LEU A 129 -3.54 -37.41 -18.53
C LEU A 129 -2.62 -36.80 -17.48
N LYS A 130 -1.61 -36.06 -17.93
CA LYS A 130 -0.79 -35.22 -17.08
C LYS A 130 -1.78 -34.33 -16.35
N LYS A 131 -2.09 -34.65 -15.09
CA LYS A 131 -3.00 -33.87 -14.26
C LYS A 131 -2.47 -32.44 -14.29
N HIS A 132 -3.18 -31.55 -14.98
CA HIS A 132 -2.79 -30.16 -15.07
C HIS A 132 -2.75 -29.62 -13.64
N LYS A 133 -1.54 -29.29 -13.17
CA LYS A 133 -1.38 -28.76 -11.82
C LYS A 133 -2.15 -27.44 -11.77
N ALA A 134 -3.16 -27.39 -10.90
CA ALA A 134 -4.02 -26.22 -10.80
C ALA A 134 -3.15 -25.00 -10.46
N LEU A 135 -3.13 -24.03 -11.36
CA LEU A 135 -2.39 -22.78 -11.18
C LEU A 135 -3.17 -21.92 -10.19
N ALA A 136 -2.51 -21.55 -9.09
CA ALA A 136 -3.05 -20.60 -8.13
C ALA A 136 -2.57 -19.19 -8.47
N TYR A 137 -3.53 -18.28 -8.66
CA TYR A 137 -3.25 -16.87 -8.89
C TYR A 137 -3.29 -16.12 -7.57
N THR A 138 -2.15 -15.57 -7.19
CA THR A 138 -1.99 -14.79 -5.97
C THR A 138 -1.69 -13.34 -6.28
N PRO A 139 -2.11 -12.39 -5.43
CA PRO A 139 -1.75 -11.00 -5.66
C PRO A 139 -0.24 -10.82 -5.45
N THR A 140 0.33 -9.92 -6.24
CA THR A 140 1.75 -9.55 -6.16
C THR A 140 2.10 -8.86 -4.82
N PHE A 141 3.38 -8.58 -4.61
CA PHE A 141 3.86 -7.76 -3.51
C PHE A 141 3.21 -6.37 -3.52
N GLY A 142 2.85 -5.87 -2.34
CA GLY A 142 2.14 -4.60 -2.16
C GLY A 142 1.00 -4.68 -1.15
N SER A 143 0.25 -3.59 -1.03
CA SER A 143 -0.95 -3.48 -0.19
C SER A 143 -2.21 -3.52 -1.07
N HIS A 144 -3.16 -4.36 -0.69
CA HIS A 144 -4.43 -4.57 -1.38
C HIS A 144 -5.58 -4.37 -0.39
N TRP A 145 -6.49 -3.47 -0.72
CA TRP A 145 -7.68 -3.19 0.08
C TRP A 145 -8.84 -4.06 -0.40
N PHE A 146 -9.55 -4.69 0.55
CA PHE A 146 -10.71 -5.50 0.20
C PHE A 146 -11.76 -5.49 1.32
N PHE A 147 -13.01 -5.71 0.92
CA PHE A 147 -14.12 -5.88 1.86
C PHE A 147 -14.29 -7.37 2.17
N TYR A 148 -14.39 -7.70 3.45
CA TYR A 148 -14.70 -9.05 3.91
C TYR A 148 -15.62 -9.02 5.12
N LYS A 149 -16.77 -9.72 5.02
CA LYS A 149 -17.79 -9.79 6.08
C LYS A 149 -18.17 -8.42 6.67
N GLY A 150 -18.32 -7.41 5.82
CA GLY A 150 -18.70 -6.04 6.23
C GLY A 150 -17.58 -5.20 6.84
N ARG A 151 -16.33 -5.67 6.83
CA ARG A 151 -15.16 -4.93 7.33
C ARG A 151 -14.16 -4.67 6.19
N VAL A 152 -13.53 -3.51 6.20
CA VAL A 152 -12.41 -3.18 5.31
C VAL A 152 -11.15 -3.77 5.89
N LEU A 153 -10.48 -4.63 5.13
CA LEU A 153 -9.22 -5.24 5.50
C LEU A 153 -8.14 -4.85 4.49
N ILE A 154 -6.91 -4.80 4.98
CA ILE A 154 -5.72 -4.55 4.18
C ILE A 154 -4.89 -5.83 4.16
N PHE A 155 -4.67 -6.38 2.98
CA PHE A 155 -3.68 -7.43 2.79
C PHE A 155 -2.37 -6.80 2.31
N ARG A 156 -1.31 -6.92 3.09
CA ARG A 156 0.03 -6.43 2.73
C ARG A 156 1.00 -7.59 2.58
N ARG A 157 1.63 -7.68 1.42
CA ARG A 157 2.67 -8.67 1.13
C ARG A 157 3.99 -7.94 0.90
N THR A 158 4.92 -8.07 1.85
CA THR A 158 6.29 -7.54 1.75
C THR A 158 7.22 -8.60 1.15
N GLN A 159 8.23 -8.16 0.41
CA GLN A 159 9.35 -9.01 0.03
C GLN A 159 10.43 -8.81 1.10
N ASN A 160 10.84 -9.91 1.74
CA ASN A 160 11.95 -9.92 2.69
C ASN A 160 13.28 -10.00 1.94
#